data_AF-A0A4P7DVK6-F1
#
_entry.id   AF-A0A4P7DVK6-F1
#
_cell.length_a   1.000
_cell.length_b   1.000
_cell.length_c   1.000
_cell.angle_alpha   90.00
_cell.angle_beta   90.00
_cell.angle_gamma   90.00
#
_symmetry.space_group_name_H-M   'P 1'
#
loop_
_entity.id
_entity.type
_entity.pdbx_description
1 polymer ?
#
loop_
_entity_poly.entity_id
_entity_poly.type
_entity_poly.pdbx_seq_one_letter_code
_entity_poly.pdbx_strand_id
1 'polypeptide(L)'
;MKKLMILGLVAFGLASCSEDTIDNIGRDTAQNIIRSNQWEDVVRTEFVDGKEVFRDTLVKDPQYMNFNKDGYTYIMMGQDGAKSYPYEMPNSKTMIFDGVTYTIKENIITTIVKFSMENVTNGKTTRYEFKRR
;
A
#
# COMPACT_ATOMS: atom_id res chain seq x y z
N MET A 1 24.20 -54.65 27.69
CA MET A 1 24.97 -54.30 26.46
C MET A 1 23.96 -54.19 25.33
N LYS A 2 23.83 -53.20 24.45
CA LYS A 2 24.57 -52.00 24.02
C LYS A 2 23.47 -51.06 23.46
N LYS A 3 23.29 -49.85 24.02
CA LYS A 3 23.49 -48.55 23.36
C LYS A 3 23.17 -48.49 21.85
N LEU A 4 22.11 -47.75 21.48
CA LEU A 4 21.96 -46.97 20.25
C LEU A 4 20.87 -45.91 20.49
N MET A 5 21.08 -44.94 21.39
CA MET A 5 21.39 -43.53 21.09
C MET A 5 21.12 -43.02 19.65
N ILE A 6 20.21 -42.03 19.62
CA ILE A 6 20.26 -40.77 18.87
C ILE A 6 20.04 -40.84 17.36
N LEU A 7 18.83 -40.48 16.94
CA LEU A 7 18.59 -39.70 15.72
C LEU A 7 17.40 -38.75 15.95
N GLY A 8 17.55 -37.88 16.93
CA GLY A 8 16.80 -36.63 17.03
C GLY A 8 17.73 -35.49 16.61
N LEU A 9 17.16 -34.40 16.07
CA LEU A 9 17.79 -33.24 15.40
C LEU A 9 18.04 -33.48 13.90
N VAL A 10 17.59 -32.67 12.92
CA VAL A 10 17.10 -31.29 12.87
C VAL A 10 16.19 -31.17 11.64
N ALA A 11 14.94 -30.72 11.76
CA ALA A 11 14.14 -30.36 10.57
C ALA A 11 13.09 -29.26 10.78
N PHE A 12 13.11 -28.55 11.92
CA PHE A 12 12.13 -27.51 12.20
C PHE A 12 12.86 -26.22 12.56
N GLY A 13 13.13 -25.38 11.56
CA GLY A 13 13.75 -24.08 11.79
C GLY A 13 13.85 -23.16 10.57
N LEU A 14 13.66 -23.65 9.34
CA LEU A 14 13.87 -22.84 8.13
C LEU A 14 12.60 -22.29 7.47
N ALA A 15 11.40 -22.74 7.85
CA ALA A 15 10.16 -22.27 7.23
C ALA A 15 9.68 -20.90 7.77
N SER A 16 10.00 -20.56 9.03
CA SER A 16 9.55 -19.30 9.63
C SER A 16 10.26 -18.08 9.04
N CYS A 17 11.54 -18.20 8.66
CA CYS A 17 12.26 -17.09 8.04
C CYS A 17 11.86 -16.86 6.58
N SER A 18 11.34 -17.88 5.87
CA SER A 18 11.00 -17.72 4.45
C SER A 18 9.74 -16.89 4.24
N GLU A 19 8.71 -17.04 5.08
CA GLU A 19 7.47 -16.27 4.94
C GLU A 19 7.71 -14.78 5.24
N ASP A 20 8.38 -14.48 6.35
CA ASP A 20 8.77 -13.11 6.69
C ASP A 20 9.67 -12.49 5.62
N THR A 21 10.62 -13.25 5.06
CA THR A 21 11.51 -12.74 4.00
C THR A 21 10.75 -12.46 2.71
N ILE A 22 9.84 -13.34 2.30
CA ILE A 22 9.04 -13.17 1.08
C ILE A 22 8.08 -11.98 1.21
N ASP A 23 7.43 -11.82 2.37
CA ASP A 23 6.51 -10.70 2.59
C ASP A 23 7.26 -9.35 2.63
N ASN A 24 8.45 -9.33 3.25
CA ASN A 24 9.33 -8.15 3.24
C ASN A 24 9.77 -7.78 1.81
N ILE A 25 10.18 -8.75 0.99
CA ILE A 25 10.55 -8.51 -0.43
C ILE A 25 9.35 -7.97 -1.21
N GLY A 26 8.18 -8.56 -1.02
CA GLY A 26 6.94 -8.12 -1.66
C GLY A 26 6.58 -6.69 -1.28
N ARG A 27 6.66 -6.35 0.01
CA ARG A 27 6.42 -5.00 0.53
C ARG A 27 7.40 -4.00 -0.10
N ASP A 28 8.69 -4.27 -0.05
CA ASP A 28 9.71 -3.35 -0.53
C ASP A 28 9.59 -3.14 -2.05
N THR A 29 9.28 -4.20 -2.80
CA THR A 29 8.99 -4.12 -4.24
C THR A 29 7.80 -3.22 -4.52
N ALA A 30 6.66 -3.48 -3.88
CA ALA A 30 5.44 -2.68 -4.04
C ALA A 30 5.66 -1.22 -3.67
N GLN A 31 6.32 -0.97 -2.53
CA GLN A 31 6.61 0.36 -2.04
C GLN A 31 7.56 1.13 -2.98
N ASN A 32 8.59 0.48 -3.52
CA ASN A 32 9.50 1.11 -4.48
C ASN A 32 8.78 1.45 -5.79
N ILE A 33 7.90 0.59 -6.28
CA ILE A 33 7.09 0.85 -7.47
C ILE A 33 6.18 2.06 -7.23
N ILE A 34 5.48 2.12 -6.09
CA ILE A 34 4.60 3.26 -5.76
C ILE A 34 5.39 4.57 -5.67
N ARG A 35 6.55 4.56 -5.01
CA ARG A 35 7.43 5.73 -4.81
C ARG A 35 8.09 6.23 -6.08
N SER A 36 8.30 5.35 -7.07
CA SER A 36 9.00 5.71 -8.32
C SER A 36 8.10 6.44 -9.32
N ASN A 37 6.83 6.67 -8.99
CA ASN A 37 5.84 7.27 -9.88
C ASN A 37 5.32 8.60 -9.34
N GLN A 38 4.96 9.48 -10.29
CA GLN A 38 4.12 10.65 -10.04
C GLN A 38 2.67 10.27 -10.31
N TRP A 39 1.80 10.48 -9.33
CA TRP A 39 0.38 10.17 -9.44
C TRP A 39 -0.39 11.44 -9.78
N GLU A 40 -0.92 11.51 -10.99
CA GLU A 40 -1.46 12.74 -11.61
C GLU A 40 -2.99 12.83 -11.55
N ASP A 41 -3.65 11.72 -11.23
CA ASP A 41 -5.09 11.65 -11.00
C ASP A 41 -5.33 10.78 -9.76
N VAL A 42 -5.66 11.45 -8.65
CA VAL A 42 -5.94 10.82 -7.35
C VAL A 42 -7.34 11.18 -6.93
N VAL A 43 -8.22 10.18 -6.83
CA VAL A 43 -9.63 10.36 -6.50
C VAL A 43 -9.98 9.55 -5.28
N ARG A 44 -10.64 10.20 -4.32
CA ARG A 44 -11.32 9.55 -3.20
C ARG A 44 -12.80 9.41 -3.54
N THR A 45 -13.34 8.21 -3.35
CA THR A 45 -14.77 7.94 -3.44
C THR A 45 -15.25 7.27 -2.15
N GLU A 46 -16.48 7.55 -1.76
CA GLU A 46 -17.12 6.86 -0.65
C GLU A 46 -18.43 6.25 -1.11
N PHE A 47 -18.68 5.03 -0.64
CA PHE A 47 -19.87 4.27 -0.95
C PHE A 47 -20.58 3.87 0.34
N VAL A 48 -21.91 3.95 0.32
CA VAL A 48 -22.80 3.39 1.35
C VAL A 48 -23.82 2.52 0.62
N ASP A 49 -23.96 1.26 1.06
CA ASP A 49 -24.82 0.26 0.40
C ASP A 49 -24.56 0.14 -1.12
N GLY A 50 -23.29 0.21 -1.51
CA GLY A 50 -22.84 0.11 -2.90
C GLY A 50 -23.11 1.35 -3.76
N LYS A 51 -23.72 2.41 -3.22
CA LYS A 51 -23.98 3.67 -3.92
C LYS A 51 -22.91 4.70 -3.59
N GLU A 52 -22.37 5.36 -4.61
CA GLU A 52 -21.46 6.49 -4.42
C GLU A 52 -22.21 7.64 -3.73
N VAL A 53 -21.71 8.08 -2.58
CA VAL A 53 -22.28 9.18 -1.80
C VAL A 53 -21.35 10.40 -1.77
N PHE A 54 -20.07 10.21 -2.11
CA PHE A 54 -19.06 11.26 -2.11
C PHE A 54 -17.97 10.94 -3.13
N ARG A 55 -17.47 11.99 -3.78
CA ARG A 55 -16.29 11.95 -4.64
C ARG A 55 -15.50 13.24 -4.47
N ASP A 56 -14.19 13.10 -4.28
CA ASP A 56 -13.24 14.20 -4.20
C ASP A 56 -12.02 13.90 -5.08
N THR A 57 -11.61 14.88 -5.87
CA THR A 57 -10.40 14.80 -6.69
C THR A 57 -9.29 15.49 -5.94
N LEU A 58 -8.43 14.70 -5.29
CA LEU A 58 -7.33 15.19 -4.47
C LEU A 58 -6.22 15.77 -5.33
N VAL A 59 -5.96 15.15 -6.48
CA VAL A 59 -4.93 15.56 -7.44
C VAL A 59 -5.47 15.48 -8.83
N LYS A 60 -5.22 16.54 -9.60
CA LYS A 60 -5.48 16.63 -11.02
C LYS A 60 -4.43 17.52 -11.67
N ASP A 61 -4.05 17.19 -12.90
CA ASP A 61 -3.17 18.01 -13.74
C ASP A 61 -3.45 19.53 -13.60
N PRO A 62 -2.42 20.37 -13.35
CA PRO A 62 -0.98 20.07 -13.39
C PRO A 62 -0.38 19.55 -12.07
N GLN A 63 -1.21 19.23 -11.07
CA GLN A 63 -0.73 18.66 -9.80
C GLN A 63 -0.32 17.21 -9.94
N TYR A 64 0.62 16.80 -9.10
CA TYR A 64 0.96 15.38 -8.91
C TYR A 64 1.22 15.07 -7.44
N MET A 65 0.98 13.81 -7.08
CA MET A 65 1.26 13.25 -5.76
C MET A 65 2.46 12.31 -5.84
N ASN A 66 3.43 12.49 -4.95
CA ASN A 66 4.58 11.59 -4.81
C ASN A 66 4.60 10.96 -3.43
N PHE A 67 4.89 9.66 -3.35
CA PHE A 67 5.17 8.96 -2.10
C PHE A 67 6.66 9.05 -1.80
N ASN A 68 7.05 9.56 -0.63
CA ASN A 68 8.45 9.82 -0.28
C ASN A 68 8.95 8.89 0.82
N LYS A 69 10.27 8.70 0.89
CA LYS A 69 10.91 7.79 1.86
C LYS A 69 10.75 8.23 3.33
N ASP A 70 10.40 9.49 3.56
CA ASP A 70 10.15 10.09 4.87
C ASP A 70 8.81 9.66 5.50
N GLY A 71 8.02 8.83 4.80
CA GLY A 71 6.70 8.39 5.27
C GLY A 71 5.58 9.39 4.97
N TYR A 72 5.82 10.36 4.10
CA TYR A 72 4.79 11.30 3.65
C TYR A 72 4.59 11.25 2.14
N THR A 73 3.36 11.48 1.74
CA THR A 73 3.06 11.88 0.37
C THR A 73 2.83 13.38 0.30
N TYR A 74 3.22 14.00 -0.82
CA TYR A 74 3.07 15.43 -1.04
C TYR A 74 2.37 15.67 -2.38
N ILE A 75 1.39 16.58 -2.38
CA ILE A 75 0.79 17.13 -3.58
C ILE A 75 1.60 18.35 -4.01
N MET A 76 2.20 18.29 -5.19
CA MET A 76 3.08 19.30 -5.75
C MET A 76 2.39 20.05 -6.89
N MET A 77 2.74 21.32 -7.09
CA MET A 77 2.27 22.26 -8.14
C MET A 77 0.88 22.92 -7.88
N GLY A 78 0.81 23.94 -7.02
CA GLY A 78 -0.39 24.79 -6.85
C GLY A 78 -0.12 26.07 -6.03
N GLN A 79 -1.00 27.08 -6.15
CA GLN A 79 -0.97 28.33 -5.36
C GLN A 79 -1.31 28.11 -3.87
N ASP A 80 -2.02 27.02 -3.57
CA ASP A 80 -2.28 26.56 -2.21
C ASP A 80 -1.14 25.63 -1.79
N GLY A 81 -0.59 25.85 -0.59
CA GLY A 81 0.59 25.17 -0.09
C GLY A 81 0.53 23.64 -0.20
N ALA A 82 1.71 23.01 -0.18
CA ALA A 82 1.84 21.56 -0.29
C ALA A 82 0.96 20.86 0.74
N LYS A 83 -0.09 20.15 0.29
CA LYS A 83 -0.81 19.20 1.12
C LYS A 83 0.03 17.95 1.26
N SER A 84 0.09 17.41 2.47
CA SER A 84 0.78 16.16 2.73
C SER A 84 -0.10 15.20 3.52
N TYR A 85 0.12 13.91 3.31
CA TYR A 85 -0.55 12.85 4.06
C TYR A 85 0.51 11.85 4.54
N PRO A 86 0.51 11.46 5.83
CA PRO A 86 1.38 10.40 6.29
C PRO A 86 0.94 9.07 5.65
N TYR A 87 1.90 8.21 5.37
CA TYR A 87 1.63 6.86 4.90
C TYR A 87 2.66 5.85 5.40
N GLU A 88 2.21 4.61 5.54
CA GLU A 88 3.03 3.45 5.85
C GLU A 88 2.52 2.24 5.05
N MET A 89 3.42 1.35 4.65
CA MET A 89 3.05 0.07 4.04
C MET A 89 3.53 -1.06 4.94
N PRO A 90 2.70 -1.57 5.88
CA PRO A 90 3.09 -2.67 6.75
C PRO A 90 3.45 -3.94 5.97
N ASN A 91 2.77 -4.20 4.86
CA ASN A 91 3.00 -5.31 3.94
C ASN A 91 2.64 -4.92 2.49
N SER A 92 2.80 -5.85 1.55
CA SER A 92 2.53 -5.62 0.12
C SER A 92 1.05 -5.38 -0.25
N LYS A 93 0.12 -5.63 0.69
CA LYS A 93 -1.34 -5.56 0.48
C LYS A 93 -2.04 -4.51 1.32
N THR A 94 -1.32 -3.81 2.17
CA THR A 94 -1.89 -2.89 3.16
C THR A 94 -1.15 -1.56 3.11
N MET A 95 -1.90 -0.46 3.12
CA MET A 95 -1.37 0.87 3.28
C MET A 95 -2.13 1.58 4.39
N ILE A 96 -1.41 2.09 5.39
CA ILE A 96 -1.96 3.08 6.31
C ILE A 96 -1.78 4.42 5.61
N PHE A 97 -2.88 5.13 5.33
CA PHE A 97 -2.86 6.42 4.65
C PHE A 97 -3.70 7.40 5.45
N ASP A 98 -3.10 8.53 5.84
CA ASP A 98 -3.73 9.52 6.72
C ASP A 98 -4.31 8.91 8.01
N GLY A 99 -3.57 7.96 8.60
CA GLY A 99 -3.96 7.25 9.82
C GLY A 99 -5.03 6.16 9.64
N VAL A 100 -5.53 5.92 8.42
CA VAL A 100 -6.54 4.89 8.14
C VAL A 100 -5.92 3.73 7.39
N THR A 101 -6.24 2.50 7.79
CA THR A 101 -5.75 1.29 7.13
C THR A 101 -6.60 0.95 5.91
N TYR A 102 -5.97 0.85 4.74
CA TYR A 102 -6.57 0.45 3.48
C TYR A 102 -5.93 -0.84 2.94
N THR A 103 -6.76 -1.65 2.28
CA THR A 103 -6.31 -2.81 1.50
C THR A 103 -6.01 -2.37 0.08
N ILE A 104 -4.79 -2.59 -0.38
CA ILE A 104 -4.37 -2.41 -1.77
C ILE A 104 -4.99 -3.52 -2.63
N LYS A 105 -5.66 -3.14 -3.72
CA LYS A 105 -6.44 -4.10 -4.53
C LYS A 105 -5.59 -4.81 -5.58
N GLU A 106 -4.53 -4.18 -6.04
CA GLU A 106 -3.64 -4.71 -7.07
C GLU A 106 -2.51 -5.57 -6.49
N ASN A 107 -1.90 -6.39 -7.34
CA ASN A 107 -0.66 -7.07 -7.02
C ASN A 107 0.52 -6.33 -7.63
N ILE A 108 1.21 -5.53 -6.81
CA ILE A 108 2.25 -4.61 -7.26
C ILE A 108 3.61 -5.31 -7.24
N ILE A 109 3.83 -6.17 -8.22
CA ILE A 109 5.09 -6.90 -8.42
C ILE A 109 5.92 -6.35 -9.58
N THR A 110 5.33 -5.48 -10.40
CA THR A 110 5.96 -4.79 -11.54
C THR A 110 5.38 -3.38 -11.69
N THR A 111 5.96 -2.58 -12.58
CA THR A 111 5.48 -1.23 -12.91
C THR A 111 3.98 -1.21 -13.18
N ILE A 112 3.26 -0.32 -12.49
CA ILE A 112 1.81 -0.12 -12.62
C ILE A 112 1.49 1.25 -13.20
N VAL A 113 0.36 1.38 -13.88
CA VAL A 113 -0.20 2.70 -14.31
C VAL A 113 -1.29 3.21 -13.38
N LYS A 114 -1.84 2.30 -12.56
CA LYS A 114 -2.86 2.60 -11.56
C LYS A 114 -2.77 1.63 -10.41
N PHE A 115 -3.18 2.07 -9.22
CA PHE A 115 -3.59 1.19 -8.15
C PHE A 115 -4.73 1.84 -7.36
N SER A 116 -5.40 1.03 -6.55
CA SER A 116 -6.47 1.46 -5.69
C SER A 116 -6.32 0.84 -4.31
N MET A 117 -6.87 1.53 -3.32
CA MET A 117 -6.89 1.05 -1.94
C MET A 117 -8.27 1.29 -1.33
N GLU A 118 -8.73 0.35 -0.51
CA GLU A 118 -10.07 0.36 0.06
C GLU A 118 -10.06 0.15 1.58
N ASN A 119 -10.85 0.94 2.28
CA ASN A 119 -11.20 0.71 3.67
C ASN A 119 -12.72 0.49 3.75
N VAL A 120 -13.13 -0.58 4.42
CA VAL A 120 -14.55 -0.87 4.67
C VAL A 120 -14.78 -0.84 6.17
N THR A 121 -15.55 0.13 6.64
CA THR A 121 -15.84 0.32 8.06
C THR A 121 -17.31 0.69 8.22
N ASN A 122 -18.04 -0.01 9.10
CA ASN A 122 -19.44 0.30 9.44
C ASN A 122 -20.37 0.46 8.23
N GLY A 123 -20.26 -0.41 7.22
CA GLY A 123 -21.09 -0.35 6.00
C GLY A 123 -20.72 0.76 5.00
N LYS A 124 -19.69 1.55 5.30
CA LYS A 124 -19.11 2.55 4.39
C LYS A 124 -17.81 2.02 3.79
N THR A 125 -17.69 2.10 2.47
CA THR A 125 -16.44 1.84 1.75
C THR A 125 -15.82 3.15 1.33
N THR A 126 -14.60 3.42 1.76
CA THR A 126 -13.77 4.52 1.23
C THR A 126 -12.73 3.93 0.29
N ARG A 127 -12.70 4.41 -0.95
CA ARG A 127 -11.75 3.98 -1.97
C ARG A 127 -10.92 5.17 -2.42
N TYR A 128 -9.61 4.97 -2.53
CA TYR A 128 -8.74 5.85 -3.30
C TYR A 128 -8.31 5.14 -4.59
N GLU A 129 -8.31 5.89 -5.68
CA GLU A 129 -7.75 5.46 -6.96
C GLU A 129 -6.61 6.41 -7.33
N PHE A 130 -5.44 5.85 -7.62
CA PHE A 130 -4.25 6.56 -8.04
C PHE A 130 -3.94 6.16 -9.47
N LYS A 131 -3.76 7.14 -10.36
CA LYS A 131 -3.38 6.92 -11.76
C LYS A 131 -2.24 7.84 -12.15
N ARG A 132 -1.38 7.35 -13.04
CA ARG A 132 -0.40 8.13 -13.78
C ARG A 132 -0.72 8.04 -15.28
N ARG A 133 -0.40 9.08 -16.04
CA ARG A 133 -0.64 9.11 -17.50
C ARG A 133 0.58 8.69 -18.30
#